data_AF-A0A1B7TE78-F1
#
_entry.id   AF-A0A1B7TE78-F1
#
_cell.length_a   1.000
_cell.length_b   1.000
_cell.length_c   1.000
_cell.angle_alpha   90.00
_cell.angle_beta   90.00
_cell.angle_gamma   90.00
#
_symmetry.space_group_name_H-M   'P 1'
#
loop_
_entity.id
_entity.type
_entity.pdbx_description
1 polymer ?
#
loop_
_entity_poly.entity_id
_entity_poly.type
_entity_poly.pdbx_seq_one_letter_code
_entity_poly.pdbx_strand_id
1 'polypeptide(L)'
;MDLQLPIISGIEASQTIRKLESIKKKNYYNKPLTPEENELIHKYPISSEDGEEDKENGIQNSKAINSFIPCIIVALTASNTLEDKNLAINSGCNDYLTKPVNLVWLSNKLMEWGYMQSLMTS
;
A
#
# COMPACT_ATOMS: atom_id res chain seq x y z
N MET A 1 3.35 9.19 -3.88
CA MET A 1 2.22 9.19 -4.83
C MET A 1 1.88 10.61 -5.19
N ASP A 2 2.04 11.06 -6.44
CA ASP A 2 1.48 12.36 -6.85
C ASP A 2 -0.04 12.25 -6.96
N LEU A 3 -0.78 13.20 -6.38
CA LEU A 3 -2.25 13.16 -6.42
C LEU A 3 -2.78 13.51 -7.82
N GLN A 4 -2.08 14.39 -8.54
CA GLN A 4 -2.49 14.86 -9.85
C GLN A 4 -1.73 14.11 -10.93
N LEU A 5 -2.32 13.01 -11.40
CA LEU A 5 -1.78 12.15 -12.45
C LEU A 5 -2.73 12.13 -13.67
N PRO A 6 -2.20 11.98 -14.90
CA PRO A 6 -2.97 12.23 -16.13
C PRO A 6 -3.97 11.13 -16.51
N ILE A 7 -3.71 9.87 -16.15
CA ILE A 7 -4.56 8.72 -16.56
C ILE A 7 -5.45 8.28 -15.40
N ILE A 8 -4.84 7.96 -14.26
CA ILE A 8 -5.52 7.59 -13.02
C ILE A 8 -4.97 8.51 -11.94
N SER A 9 -5.85 9.19 -11.21
CA SER A 9 -5.43 10.10 -10.13
C SER A 9 -4.72 9.34 -9.01
N GLY A 10 -3.79 9.98 -8.32
CA GLY A 10 -3.14 9.37 -7.16
C GLY A 10 -4.10 9.05 -6.01
N ILE A 11 -5.23 9.77 -5.95
CA ILE A 11 -6.32 9.54 -5.00
C ILE A 11 -6.98 8.20 -5.28
N GLU A 12 -7.44 8.00 -6.53
CA GLU A 12 -8.09 6.76 -6.95
C GLU A 12 -7.12 5.58 -6.87
N ALA A 13 -5.86 5.79 -7.25
CA ALA A 13 -4.81 4.79 -7.12
C ALA A 13 -4.61 4.37 -5.66
N SER A 14 -4.51 5.33 -4.73
CA SER A 14 -4.33 5.04 -3.29
C SER A 14 -5.51 4.27 -2.71
N GLN A 15 -6.74 4.69 -3.03
CA GLN A 15 -7.95 3.97 -2.60
C GLN A 15 -7.99 2.54 -3.14
N THR A 16 -7.60 2.35 -4.40
CA THR A 16 -7.53 1.03 -5.04
C THR A 16 -6.48 0.14 -4.37
N ILE A 17 -5.30 0.68 -4.05
CA ILE A 17 -4.27 -0.04 -3.30
C ILE A 17 -4.82 -0.50 -1.95
N ARG A 18 -5.50 0.38 -1.19
CA ARG A 18 -6.09 0.00 0.11
C ARG A 18 -7.17 -1.06 0.00
N LYS A 19 -7.96 -1.06 -1.08
CA LYS A 19 -8.93 -2.13 -1.36
C LYS A 19 -8.23 -3.45 -1.67
N LEU A 20 -7.18 -3.44 -2.50
CA LEU A 20 -6.41 -4.65 -2.80
C LEU A 20 -5.72 -5.20 -1.54
N GLU A 21 -5.21 -4.32 -0.70
CA GLU A 21 -4.67 -4.64 0.61
C GLU A 21 -5.70 -5.31 1.54
N SER A 22 -6.93 -4.78 1.61
CA SER A 22 -7.99 -5.39 2.42
C SER A 22 -8.40 -6.77 1.89
N ILE A 23 -8.38 -6.96 0.57
CA ILE A 23 -8.62 -8.24 -0.09
C ILE A 23 -7.49 -9.24 0.23
N LYS A 24 -6.21 -8.83 0.11
CA LYS A 24 -5.06 -9.67 0.53
C LYS A 24 -5.23 -10.13 1.99
N LYS A 25 -5.63 -9.24 2.88
CA LYS A 25 -5.90 -9.56 4.29
C LYS A 25 -7.05 -10.55 4.44
N LYS A 26 -8.16 -10.39 3.71
CA LYS A 26 -9.28 -11.35 3.72
C LYS A 26 -8.84 -12.73 3.26
N ASN A 27 -8.09 -12.82 2.17
CA ASN A 27 -7.54 -14.07 1.65
C ASN A 27 -6.63 -14.76 2.67
N TYR A 28 -5.76 -13.99 3.35
CA TYR A 28 -4.91 -14.52 4.42
C TYR A 28 -5.72 -15.18 5.55
N TYR A 29 -6.87 -14.61 5.92
CA TYR A 29 -7.78 -15.18 6.92
C TYR A 29 -8.86 -16.12 6.32
N ASN A 30 -8.72 -16.55 5.06
CA ASN A 30 -9.68 -17.39 4.33
C ASN A 30 -11.14 -16.86 4.39
N LYS A 31 -11.32 -15.54 4.38
CA LYS A 31 -12.65 -14.91 4.38
C LYS A 31 -13.19 -14.81 2.95
N PRO A 32 -14.51 -15.04 2.74
CA PRO A 32 -15.11 -14.91 1.43
C PRO A 32 -15.04 -13.46 0.93
N LEU A 33 -14.82 -13.32 -0.38
CA LEU A 33 -14.78 -12.04 -1.08
C LEU A 33 -16.16 -11.71 -1.66
N THR A 34 -16.47 -10.41 -1.75
CA THR A 34 -17.67 -9.94 -2.45
C THR A 34 -17.50 -10.04 -3.97
N PRO A 35 -18.60 -10.00 -4.77
CA PRO A 35 -18.49 -9.96 -6.23
C PRO A 35 -17.62 -8.81 -6.74
N GLU A 36 -17.76 -7.62 -6.15
CA GLU A 36 -16.95 -6.44 -6.48
C GLU A 36 -15.46 -6.65 -6.21
N GLU A 37 -15.12 -7.32 -5.09
CA GLU A 37 -13.74 -7.63 -4.74
C GLU A 37 -13.12 -8.64 -5.71
N ASN A 38 -13.91 -9.61 -6.18
CA ASN A 38 -13.46 -10.57 -7.20
C ASN A 38 -13.23 -9.88 -8.56
N GLU A 39 -14.10 -8.97 -8.97
CA GLU A 39 -13.91 -8.17 -10.19
C GLU A 39 -12.65 -7.30 -10.09
N LEU A 40 -12.40 -6.71 -8.92
CA LEU A 40 -11.24 -5.86 -8.70
C LEU A 40 -9.92 -6.65 -8.77
N ILE A 41 -9.87 -7.87 -8.25
CA ILE A 41 -8.71 -8.77 -8.40
C ILE A 41 -8.50 -9.16 -9.86
N HIS A 42 -9.58 -9.41 -10.61
CA HIS A 42 -9.45 -9.72 -12.03
C HIS A 42 -8.90 -8.52 -12.82
N LYS A 43 -9.34 -7.30 -12.48
CA LYS A 43 -8.84 -6.06 -13.07
C LYS A 43 -7.38 -5.77 -12.69
N TYR A 44 -6.99 -6.06 -11.45
CA TYR A 44 -5.64 -5.86 -10.93
C TYR A 44 -5.14 -7.18 -10.32
N PRO A 45 -4.57 -8.08 -11.13
CA PRO A 45 -4.08 -9.37 -10.66
C PRO A 45 -3.07 -9.16 -9.53
N ILE A 46 -3.39 -9.69 -8.36
CA ILE A 46 -2.48 -9.68 -7.23
C ILE A 46 -1.50 -10.82 -7.47
N SER A 47 -0.30 -10.52 -7.98
CA SER A 47 0.77 -11.52 -8.00
C SER A 47 1.12 -11.88 -6.55
N SER A 48 1.16 -13.17 -6.26
CA SER A 48 1.68 -13.73 -5.01
C SER A 48 3.22 -13.76 -5.04
N GLU A 49 3.85 -12.73 -5.61
CA GLU A 49 5.30 -12.70 -5.89
C GLU A 49 6.15 -12.20 -4.72
N ASP A 50 5.57 -12.00 -3.52
CA ASP A 50 6.35 -11.89 -2.27
C ASP A 50 6.56 -13.28 -1.61
N GLY A 51 6.88 -14.27 -2.44
CA GLY A 51 7.21 -15.63 -2.01
C GLY A 51 7.47 -16.53 -3.22
N GLU A 52 8.74 -16.87 -3.44
CA GLU A 52 9.13 -17.99 -4.29
C GLU A 52 8.26 -19.21 -3.93
N GLU A 53 7.56 -19.75 -4.92
CA GLU A 53 6.91 -21.03 -4.81
C GLU A 53 8.00 -22.13 -4.79
N ASP A 54 8.54 -22.43 -3.60
CA ASP A 54 9.10 -23.76 -3.37
C ASP A 54 7.93 -24.75 -3.29
N LYS A 55 7.47 -25.14 -4.47
CA LYS A 55 6.70 -26.37 -4.68
C LYS A 55 7.68 -27.53 -4.57
N GLU A 56 7.96 -27.98 -3.36
CA GLU A 56 8.07 -29.42 -3.09
C GLU A 56 8.20 -29.71 -1.59
N ASN A 57 7.45 -30.73 -1.17
CA ASN A 57 7.51 -31.45 0.10
C ASN A 57 6.85 -30.78 1.30
N GLY A 58 5.63 -31.25 1.54
CA GLY A 58 4.82 -30.90 2.70
C GLY A 58 5.51 -31.20 4.02
N ILE A 59 6.01 -30.15 4.66
CA ILE A 59 6.01 -30.00 6.11
C ILE A 59 5.55 -28.58 6.40
N GLN A 60 4.37 -28.51 6.99
CA GLN A 60 3.64 -27.29 7.33
C GLN A 60 4.20 -26.82 8.67
N ASN A 61 5.02 -25.76 8.69
CA ASN A 61 5.23 -24.84 9.85
C ASN A 61 6.37 -23.81 9.72
N SER A 62 6.74 -23.36 8.52
CA SER A 62 7.69 -22.23 8.38
C SER A 62 7.48 -21.40 7.12
N LYS A 63 6.25 -21.31 6.60
CA LYS A 63 5.94 -20.23 5.64
C LYS A 63 5.94 -18.97 6.47
N ALA A 64 6.97 -18.16 6.25
CA ALA A 64 7.27 -16.95 6.98
C ALA A 64 5.99 -16.24 7.41
N ILE A 65 6.01 -15.76 8.65
CA ILE A 65 5.26 -14.62 9.15
C ILE A 65 5.46 -13.38 8.25
N ASN A 66 5.16 -13.48 6.95
CA ASN A 66 4.85 -12.37 6.09
C ASN A 66 3.50 -11.85 6.58
N SER A 67 3.56 -11.24 7.77
CA SER A 67 2.51 -10.45 8.35
C SER A 67 2.06 -9.51 7.24
N PHE A 68 0.76 -9.43 7.04
CA PHE A 68 0.19 -8.54 6.05
C PHE A 68 0.49 -7.10 6.47
N ILE A 69 1.62 -6.56 6.01
CA ILE A 69 2.07 -5.19 6.29
C ILE A 69 1.60 -4.33 5.12
N PRO A 70 0.67 -3.38 5.35
CA PRO A 70 0.24 -2.44 4.32
C PRO A 70 1.39 -1.60 3.80
N CYS A 71 1.38 -1.28 2.51
CA CYS A 71 2.35 -0.37 1.91
C CYS A 71 2.18 1.05 2.50
N ILE A 72 3.30 1.72 2.73
CA ILE A 72 3.31 3.13 3.17
C ILE A 72 3.18 4.02 1.94
N ILE A 73 2.11 4.82 1.88
CA ILE A 73 1.82 5.73 0.78
C ILE A 73 1.95 7.17 1.29
N VAL A 74 2.92 7.93 0.78
CA VAL A 74 3.06 9.37 1.04
C VAL A 74 2.58 10.15 -0.19
N ALA A 75 1.57 11.01 -0.01
CA ALA A 75 1.03 11.85 -1.09
C ALA A 75 1.96 13.02 -1.41
N LEU A 76 2.02 13.44 -2.68
CA LEU A 76 2.66 14.69 -3.11
C LEU A 76 1.55 15.66 -3.51
N THR A 77 1.31 16.68 -2.69
CA THR A 77 0.28 17.70 -2.90
C THR A 77 0.83 18.90 -3.67
N ALA A 78 -0.03 19.60 -4.39
CA ALA A 78 0.34 20.83 -5.10
C ALA A 78 0.48 22.01 -4.14
N SER A 79 -0.32 22.05 -3.07
CA SER A 79 -0.31 23.12 -2.07
C SER A 79 -0.30 22.58 -0.63
N ASN A 80 -0.08 23.47 0.34
CA ASN A 80 -0.12 23.14 1.77
C ASN A 80 -1.50 23.45 2.40
N THR A 81 -2.55 23.51 1.58
CA THR A 81 -3.92 23.78 2.05
C THR A 81 -4.46 22.63 2.89
N LEU A 82 -5.39 22.92 3.79
CA LEU A 82 -6.04 21.89 4.61
C LEU A 82 -6.83 20.89 3.75
N GLU A 83 -7.40 21.36 2.64
CA GLU A 83 -8.16 20.53 1.71
C GLU A 83 -7.28 19.47 1.04
N ASP A 84 -6.13 19.86 0.48
CA ASP A 84 -5.18 18.92 -0.13
C ASP A 84 -4.70 17.85 0.86
N LYS A 85 -4.50 18.24 2.13
CA LYS A 85 -4.10 17.34 3.22
C LYS A 85 -5.19 16.34 3.54
N ASN A 86 -6.42 16.84 3.73
CA ASN A 86 -7.56 15.98 4.03
C ASN A 86 -7.82 15.01 2.87
N LEU A 87 -7.68 15.47 1.63
CA LEU A 87 -7.83 14.65 0.45
C LEU A 87 -6.80 13.51 0.41
N ALA A 88 -5.54 13.81 0.71
CA ALA A 88 -4.49 12.79 0.83
C ALA A 88 -4.82 11.73 1.90
N ILE A 89 -5.11 12.16 3.13
CA ILE A 89 -5.39 11.23 4.25
C ILE A 89 -6.67 10.42 3.99
N ASN A 90 -7.74 11.06 3.52
CA ASN A 90 -9.01 10.38 3.23
C ASN A 90 -8.90 9.40 2.04
N SER A 91 -7.93 9.58 1.15
CA SER A 91 -7.64 8.61 0.08
C SER A 91 -6.93 7.34 0.57
N GLY A 92 -6.49 7.33 1.83
CA GLY A 92 -5.74 6.23 2.43
C GLY A 92 -4.22 6.41 2.41
N CYS A 93 -3.71 7.62 2.16
CA CYS A 93 -2.29 7.91 2.33
C CYS A 93 -1.90 7.97 3.82
N ASN A 94 -0.69 7.52 4.15
CA ASN A 94 -0.13 7.59 5.51
C ASN A 94 0.33 9.00 5.87
N ASP A 95 0.86 9.74 4.90
CA ASP A 95 1.39 11.10 5.09
C ASP A 95 1.30 11.89 3.78
N TYR A 96 1.68 13.15 3.80
CA TYR A 96 1.71 14.03 2.63
C TYR A 96 2.94 14.92 2.59
N LEU A 97 3.25 15.41 1.39
CA LEU A 97 4.39 16.25 1.06
C LEU A 97 3.98 17.32 0.06
N THR A 98 4.30 18.58 0.31
CA THR A 98 4.03 19.65 -0.65
C THR A 98 5.13 19.71 -1.71
N LYS A 99 4.74 19.89 -2.98
CA LYS A 99 5.67 20.16 -4.09
C LYS A 99 6.11 21.65 -4.07
N PRO A 100 7.36 21.97 -4.47
CA PRO A 100 8.45 21.06 -4.81
C PRO A 100 8.98 20.31 -3.57
N VAL A 101 9.35 19.04 -3.75
CA VAL A 101 9.72 18.15 -2.64
C VAL A 101 11.02 18.62 -2.00
N ASN A 102 11.00 18.81 -0.69
CA ASN A 102 12.21 19.07 0.10
C ASN A 102 12.96 17.75 0.37
N LEU A 103 14.17 17.61 -0.17
CA LEU A 103 14.96 16.38 -0.07
C LEU A 103 15.40 16.04 1.37
N VAL A 104 15.68 17.05 2.19
CA VAL A 104 16.05 16.84 3.60
C VAL A 104 14.86 16.26 4.38
N TRP A 105 13.68 16.84 4.17
CA TRP A 105 12.45 16.31 4.76
C TRP A 105 12.14 14.90 4.27
N LEU A 106 12.26 14.66 2.96
CA LEU A 106 12.04 13.35 2.36
C LEU A 106 12.97 12.29 2.98
N SER A 107 14.25 12.61 3.15
CA SER A 107 15.22 11.73 3.81
C SER A 107 14.77 11.37 5.23
N ASN A 108 14.35 12.35 6.03
CA ASN A 108 13.88 12.10 7.39
C ASN A 108 12.66 11.17 7.41
N LYS A 109 11.75 11.35 6.45
CA LYS A 109 10.50 10.57 6.37
C LYS A 109 10.72 9.16 5.84
N LEU A 110 11.67 8.97 4.93
CA LEU A 110 12.14 7.65 4.53
C LEU A 110 12.77 6.92 5.72
N MET A 111 13.54 7.62 6.57
CA MET A 111 14.10 7.01 7.78
C MET A 111 13.02 6.65 8.80
N GLU A 112 12.07 7.55 9.08
CA GLU A 112 10.95 7.28 9.98
C GLU A 112 10.15 6.04 9.56
N TRP A 113 9.61 6.04 8.35
CA TRP A 113 8.76 4.96 7.87
C TRP A 113 9.55 3.70 7.49
N GLY A 114 10.73 3.86 6.89
CA GLY A 114 11.59 2.74 6.47
C GLY A 114 12.14 1.96 7.65
N TYR A 115 12.53 2.64 8.74
CA TYR A 115 12.97 1.97 9.96
C TYR A 115 11.82 1.18 10.60
N MET A 116 10.61 1.75 10.68
CA MET A 116 9.44 1.04 11.19
C MET A 116 9.14 -0.21 10.36
N GLN A 117 9.20 -0.13 9.03
CA GLN A 117 9.01 -1.29 8.15
C GLN A 117 10.08 -2.36 8.39
N SER A 118 11.37 -1.97 8.47
CA SER A 118 12.46 -2.91 8.72
C SER A 118 12.31 -3.66 10.04
N LEU A 119 11.79 -3.01 11.09
CA LEU A 119 11.52 -3.67 12.36
C LEU A 119 10.30 -4.59 12.32
N MET A 120 9.32 -4.31 11.45
CA MET A 120 8.13 -5.15 11.31
C MET A 120 8.37 -6.40 10.45
N THR A 121 9.38 -6.38 9.57
CA THR A 121 9.74 -7.49 8.68
C THR A 121 10.98 -8.29 9.09
N SER A 122 11.76 -7.80 10.05
CA SER A 122 12.92 -8.51 10.64
C SER A 122 12.50 -9.51 11.71
#